data_AF-A0A2C9LLE0-F1
#
_entry.id   AF-A0A2C9LLE0-F1
#
_cell.length_a   1.000
_cell.length_b   1.000
_cell.length_c   1.000
_cell.angle_alpha   90.00
_cell.angle_beta   90.00
_cell.angle_gamma   90.00
#
_symmetry.space_group_name_H-M   'P 1'
#
loop_
_entity.id
_entity.type
_entity.pdbx_description
1 polymer ?
#
loop_
_entity_poly.entity_id
_entity_poly.type
_entity_poly.pdbx_seq_one_letter_code
_entity_poly.pdbx_strand_id
1 'polypeptide(L)'
;MIESVQARQRGAFNFADHYDNLCALQDSVPLPSVKAHLAQGVVDINGDRVRLTDWQPIINTIKINKSLQFIAVRSYYQHLTEDEAKKTPIMKRKLPAIRSKEITHRLVKALKECLFVSPTLTCIELQGLALRERDIQVLVK
;
A
#
# COMPACT_ATOMS: atom_id res chain seq x y z
N MET A 1 -13.41 3.21 16.76
CA MET A 1 -13.46 1.92 17.48
C MET A 1 -12.07 1.31 17.48
N ILE A 2 -11.51 0.94 18.64
CA ILE A 2 -10.17 0.32 18.72
C ILE A 2 -10.37 -1.20 18.60
N GLU A 3 -9.78 -1.83 17.58
CA GLU A 3 -9.77 -3.30 17.47
C GLU A 3 -9.19 -3.97 18.72
N SER A 4 -9.77 -5.11 19.10
CA SER A 4 -9.25 -5.91 20.21
C SER A 4 -7.86 -6.47 19.89
N VAL A 5 -7.07 -6.70 20.93
CA VAL A 5 -5.71 -7.27 20.80
C VAL A 5 -5.76 -8.65 20.12
N GLN A 6 -6.78 -9.46 20.43
CA GLN A 6 -6.95 -10.79 19.83
C GLN A 6 -7.24 -10.71 18.33
N ALA A 7 -8.08 -9.76 17.89
CA ALA A 7 -8.37 -9.56 16.48
C ALA A 7 -7.09 -9.17 15.70
N ARG A 8 -6.25 -8.30 16.27
CA ARG A 8 -4.97 -7.91 15.67
C ARG A 8 -3.98 -9.06 15.61
N GLN A 9 -3.89 -9.88 16.65
CA GLN A 9 -2.99 -11.04 16.65
C GLN A 9 -3.36 -12.07 15.57
N ARG A 10 -4.67 -12.34 15.38
CA ARG A 10 -5.14 -13.20 14.30
C ARG A 10 -4.93 -12.54 12.93
N GLY A 11 -5.24 -11.25 12.82
CA GLY A 11 -5.08 -10.47 11.60
C GLY A 11 -3.62 -10.34 11.12
N ALA A 12 -2.66 -10.44 12.03
CA ALA A 12 -1.24 -10.47 11.68
C ALA A 12 -0.87 -11.67 10.78
N PHE A 13 -1.58 -12.80 10.89
CA PHE A 13 -1.31 -14.00 10.10
C PHE A 13 -2.30 -14.24 8.96
N ASN A 14 -3.44 -13.54 8.96
CA ASN A 14 -4.40 -13.56 7.85
C ASN A 14 -4.62 -12.16 7.29
N PHE A 15 -3.89 -11.84 6.22
CA PHE A 15 -3.99 -10.55 5.55
C PHE A 15 -5.40 -10.27 5.02
N ALA A 16 -6.05 -11.26 4.41
CA ALA A 16 -7.34 -11.07 3.76
C ALA A 16 -8.43 -10.66 4.75
N ASP A 17 -8.55 -11.39 5.87
CA ASP A 17 -9.56 -11.14 6.89
C ASP A 17 -9.31 -9.81 7.59
N HIS A 18 -8.04 -9.50 7.90
CA HIS A 18 -7.71 -8.24 8.56
C HIS A 18 -7.96 -7.03 7.66
N TYR A 19 -7.62 -7.14 6.38
CA TYR A 19 -7.90 -6.12 5.39
C TYR A 19 -9.40 -5.88 5.23
N ASP A 20 -10.21 -6.93 5.13
CA ASP A 20 -11.67 -6.81 5.01
C ASP A 20 -12.28 -6.13 6.25
N ASN A 21 -11.83 -6.52 7.44
CA ASN A 21 -12.28 -5.92 8.70
C ASN A 21 -11.93 -4.43 8.77
N LEU A 22 -10.70 -4.06 8.42
CA LEU A 22 -10.29 -2.66 8.40
C LEU A 22 -11.02 -1.86 7.32
N CYS A 23 -11.33 -2.47 6.19
CA CYS A 23 -12.14 -1.84 5.16
C CYS A 23 -13.53 -1.51 5.69
N ALA A 24 -14.20 -2.49 6.33
CA ALA A 24 -15.52 -2.31 6.93
C ALA A 24 -15.52 -1.25 8.04
N LEU A 25 -14.50 -1.23 8.91
CA LEU A 25 -14.37 -0.23 9.99
C LEU A 25 -14.14 1.21 9.49
N GLN A 26 -13.77 1.38 8.23
CA GLN A 26 -13.39 2.67 7.63
C GLN A 26 -14.28 3.05 6.44
N ASP A 27 -15.45 2.41 6.31
CA ASP A 27 -16.42 2.65 5.23
C ASP A 27 -15.78 2.58 3.84
N SER A 28 -14.86 1.64 3.65
CA SER A 28 -14.18 1.37 2.37
C SER A 28 -14.47 -0.04 1.87
N VAL A 29 -14.28 -0.26 0.57
CA VAL A 29 -14.55 -1.55 -0.06
C VAL A 29 -13.22 -2.25 -0.33
N PRO A 30 -13.04 -3.52 0.07
CA PRO A 30 -11.83 -4.28 -0.23
C PRO A 30 -11.57 -4.33 -1.73
N LEU A 31 -10.36 -3.95 -2.14
CA LEU A 31 -9.98 -3.94 -3.54
C LEU A 31 -9.55 -5.36 -3.97
N PRO A 32 -10.18 -5.97 -5.00
CA PRO A 32 -9.79 -7.29 -5.48
C PRO A 32 -8.32 -7.38 -5.88
N SER A 33 -7.77 -6.29 -6.45
CA SER A 33 -6.37 -6.21 -6.84
C SER A 33 -5.40 -6.35 -5.67
N VAL A 34 -5.78 -5.90 -4.47
CA VAL A 34 -4.95 -6.04 -3.25
C VAL A 34 -4.90 -7.50 -2.80
N LYS A 35 -5.96 -8.28 -3.08
CA LYS A 35 -6.10 -9.67 -2.63
C LYS A 35 -5.67 -10.70 -3.70
N ALA A 36 -5.35 -10.24 -4.91
CA ALA A 36 -5.20 -11.09 -6.10
C ALA A 36 -4.13 -12.18 -5.96
N HIS A 37 -3.07 -11.93 -5.20
CA HIS A 37 -1.90 -12.83 -5.10
C HIS A 37 -1.63 -13.33 -3.67
N LEU A 38 -2.61 -13.22 -2.77
CA LEU A 38 -2.43 -13.58 -1.36
C LEU A 38 -2.16 -15.08 -1.17
N ALA A 39 -2.68 -15.94 -2.05
CA ALA A 39 -2.41 -17.38 -2.03
C ALA A 39 -0.92 -17.70 -2.25
N GLN A 40 -0.19 -16.82 -2.93
CA GLN A 40 1.25 -16.91 -3.14
C GLN A 40 2.05 -16.16 -2.06
N GLY A 41 1.39 -15.66 -1.01
CA GLY A 41 2.03 -14.82 -0.01
C GLY A 41 2.44 -13.44 -0.54
N VAL A 42 1.78 -12.96 -1.60
CA VAL A 42 2.16 -11.75 -2.32
C VAL A 42 1.06 -10.68 -2.24
N VAL A 43 1.48 -9.45 -1.97
CA VAL A 43 0.66 -8.25 -2.21
C VAL A 43 1.32 -7.44 -3.31
N ASP A 44 0.60 -7.25 -4.42
CA ASP A 44 1.06 -6.46 -5.57
C ASP A 44 0.06 -5.35 -5.85
N ILE A 45 0.46 -4.11 -5.58
CA ILE A 45 -0.41 -2.95 -5.61
C ILE A 45 0.04 -2.01 -6.73
N ASN A 46 -0.83 -1.82 -7.72
CA ASN A 46 -0.75 -0.65 -8.59
C ASN A 46 -1.31 0.57 -7.85
N GLY A 47 -0.43 1.40 -7.30
CA GLY A 47 -0.76 2.55 -6.49
C GLY A 47 -1.51 3.66 -7.24
N ASP A 48 -1.49 3.64 -8.58
CA ASP A 48 -2.25 4.61 -9.39
C ASP A 48 -3.75 4.38 -9.34
N ARG A 49 -4.16 3.14 -9.03
CA ARG A 49 -5.57 2.71 -9.02
C ARG A 49 -6.19 2.72 -7.62
N VAL A 50 -5.42 3.09 -6.59
CA VAL A 50 -5.89 3.11 -5.20
C VAL A 50 -6.32 4.53 -4.81
N ARG A 51 -7.58 4.67 -4.38
CA ARG A 51 -8.10 5.97 -3.92
C ARG A 51 -7.48 6.33 -2.58
N LEU A 52 -7.48 7.62 -2.25
CA LEU A 52 -6.86 8.13 -1.03
C LEU A 52 -7.39 7.43 0.24
N THR A 53 -8.70 7.23 0.35
CA THR A 53 -9.35 6.57 1.50
C THR A 53 -8.97 5.09 1.62
N ASP A 54 -8.74 4.42 0.49
CA ASP A 54 -8.47 2.98 0.45
C ASP A 54 -7.02 2.65 0.85
N TRP A 55 -6.12 3.66 0.93
CA TRP A 55 -4.75 3.46 1.43
C TRP A 55 -4.68 3.17 2.92
N GLN A 56 -5.58 3.75 3.72
CA GLN A 56 -5.59 3.56 5.17
C GLN A 56 -5.71 2.08 5.59
N PRO A 57 -6.69 1.29 5.10
CA PRO A 57 -6.81 -0.11 5.48
C PRO A 57 -5.65 -0.94 4.93
N ILE A 58 -5.16 -0.64 3.72
CA ILE A 58 -4.00 -1.31 3.11
C ILE A 58 -2.76 -1.15 4.00
N ILE A 59 -2.40 0.09 4.33
CA ILE A 59 -1.21 0.43 5.11
C ILE A 59 -1.28 -0.21 6.50
N ASN A 60 -2.44 -0.14 7.15
CA ASN A 60 -2.62 -0.73 8.47
C ASN A 60 -2.54 -2.26 8.46
N THR A 61 -3.01 -2.90 7.39
CA THR A 61 -2.91 -4.36 7.25
C THR A 61 -1.46 -4.79 7.04
N ILE A 62 -0.74 -4.10 6.13
CA ILE A 62 0.68 -4.37 5.87
C ILE A 62 1.50 -4.23 7.16
N LYS A 63 1.29 -3.15 7.91
CA LYS A 63 2.07 -2.80 9.12
C LYS A 63 2.25 -3.96 10.10
N ILE A 64 1.23 -4.79 10.30
CA ILE A 64 1.24 -5.86 11.32
C ILE A 64 1.41 -7.25 10.73
N ASN A 65 1.47 -7.38 9.40
CA ASN A 65 1.43 -8.68 8.76
C ASN A 65 2.73 -9.47 8.98
N LYS A 66 2.59 -10.79 9.17
CA LYS A 66 3.67 -11.74 9.45
C LYS A 66 3.68 -12.97 8.53
N SER A 67 2.84 -12.96 7.50
CA SER A 67 2.61 -14.12 6.63
C SER A 67 2.97 -13.85 5.17
N LEU A 68 3.08 -12.58 4.76
CA LEU A 68 3.50 -12.20 3.41
C LEU A 68 4.99 -12.47 3.22
N GLN A 69 5.32 -12.91 2.02
CA GLN A 69 6.68 -13.16 1.54
C GLN A 69 7.17 -12.04 0.65
N PHE A 70 6.26 -11.42 -0.12
CA PHE A 70 6.60 -10.38 -1.08
C PHE A 70 5.58 -9.25 -1.07
N ILE A 71 6.06 -8.01 -1.04
CA ILE A 71 5.21 -6.81 -1.14
C ILE A 71 5.73 -5.92 -2.26
N ALA A 72 4.92 -5.67 -3.28
CA ALA A 72 5.20 -4.69 -4.31
C ALA A 72 4.19 -3.54 -4.28
N VAL A 73 4.70 -2.32 -4.40
CA VAL A 73 3.89 -1.12 -4.64
C VAL A 73 4.47 -0.34 -5.80
N ARG A 74 3.71 -0.24 -6.90
CA ARG A 74 4.17 0.33 -8.16
C ARG A 74 3.29 1.49 -8.60
N SER A 75 3.91 2.53 -9.14
CA SER A 75 3.26 3.67 -9.78
C SER A 75 3.81 3.79 -11.19
N TYR A 76 2.91 3.77 -12.18
CA TYR A 76 3.19 3.97 -13.60
C TYR A 76 2.75 5.36 -14.09
N TYR A 77 2.30 6.21 -13.18
CA TYR A 77 1.95 7.59 -13.49
C TYR A 77 3.15 8.37 -14.05
N GLN A 78 2.98 8.83 -15.28
CA GLN A 78 3.91 9.75 -15.95
C GLN A 78 3.29 11.15 -15.93
N HIS A 79 4.10 12.15 -15.58
CA HIS A 79 3.72 13.54 -15.80
C HIS A 79 3.75 13.80 -17.29
N LEU A 80 2.60 14.12 -17.88
CA LEU A 80 2.53 14.53 -19.28
C LEU A 80 3.27 15.85 -19.42
N THR A 81 4.12 15.96 -20.44
CA THR A 81 4.69 17.24 -20.84
C THR A 81 3.59 18.14 -21.44
N GLU A 82 3.78 19.46 -21.44
CA GLU A 82 2.78 20.42 -21.94
C GLU A 82 2.34 20.12 -23.38
N ASP A 83 3.24 19.58 -24.22
CA ASP A 83 2.96 19.23 -25.60
C ASP A 83 2.22 17.89 -25.75
N GLU A 84 2.40 16.95 -24.81
CA GLU A 84 1.64 15.69 -24.76
C GLU A 84 0.22 15.89 -24.22
N ALA A 85 0.06 16.81 -23.25
CA ALA A 85 -1.23 17.19 -22.69
C ALA A 85 -2.17 17.84 -23.72
N LYS A 86 -1.61 18.51 -24.75
CA LYS A 86 -2.37 19.08 -25.87
C LYS A 86 -2.85 18.02 -26.88
N LYS A 87 -2.09 16.93 -27.04
CA LYS A 87 -2.36 15.86 -28.04
C LYS A 87 -3.28 14.77 -27.51
N THR A 88 -3.35 14.60 -26.19
CA THR A 88 -4.22 13.61 -25.56
C THR A 88 -5.36 14.32 -24.82
N PRO A 89 -6.61 14.31 -25.34
CA PRO A 89 -7.77 14.80 -24.60
C PRO A 89 -8.16 13.86 -23.44
N ILE A 90 -7.29 12.91 -23.11
CA ILE A 90 -7.48 11.87 -22.10
C ILE A 90 -7.39 12.54 -20.73
N MET A 91 -8.52 13.13 -20.34
CA MET A 91 -9.00 13.27 -18.98
C MET A 91 -7.88 13.62 -18.00
N LYS A 92 -7.55 14.93 -17.87
CA LYS A 92 -6.64 15.53 -16.87
C LYS A 92 -6.36 14.52 -15.74
N ARG A 93 -5.34 13.67 -15.91
CA ARG A 93 -5.20 12.48 -15.07
C ARG A 93 -5.04 12.97 -13.64
N LYS A 94 -6.05 12.73 -12.80
CA LYS A 94 -6.03 13.15 -11.40
C LYS A 94 -4.76 12.56 -10.78
N LEU A 95 -3.98 13.41 -10.12
CA LEU A 95 -2.74 13.00 -9.49
C LEU A 95 -3.03 11.81 -8.55
N PRO A 96 -2.38 10.64 -8.73
CA PRO A 96 -2.66 9.49 -7.89
C PRO A 96 -2.36 9.75 -6.43
N ALA A 97 -3.14 9.14 -5.54
CA ALA A 97 -2.97 9.32 -4.10
C ALA A 97 -1.57 8.91 -3.62
N ILE A 98 -0.97 7.89 -4.25
CA ILE A 98 0.38 7.41 -3.95
C ILE A 98 1.49 8.44 -4.22
N ARG A 99 1.20 9.53 -4.95
CA ARG A 99 2.14 10.65 -5.15
C ARG A 99 2.16 11.62 -3.98
N SER A 100 1.17 11.54 -3.08
CA SER A 100 1.10 12.39 -1.88
C SER A 100 2.26 12.09 -0.93
N LYS A 101 2.85 13.15 -0.37
CA LYS A 101 3.94 13.02 0.62
C LYS A 101 3.53 12.21 1.84
N GLU A 102 2.27 12.38 2.24
CA GLU A 102 1.72 11.71 3.41
C GLU A 102 1.58 10.21 3.15
N ILE A 103 1.01 9.83 2.00
CA ILE A 103 0.79 8.42 1.67
C ILE A 103 2.12 7.68 1.50
N THR A 104 3.09 8.26 0.78
CA THR A 104 4.42 7.64 0.65
C THR A 104 5.08 7.43 2.01
N HIS A 105 5.04 8.44 2.87
CA HIS A 105 5.68 8.36 4.19
C HIS A 105 5.01 7.31 5.09
N ARG A 106 3.69 7.27 5.09
CA ARG A 106 2.91 6.30 5.89
C ARG A 106 3.11 4.87 5.40
N LEU A 107 3.13 4.66 4.08
CA LEU A 107 3.42 3.37 3.47
C LEU A 107 4.80 2.86 3.89
N VAL A 108 5.83 3.70 3.73
CA VAL A 108 7.21 3.36 4.08
C VAL A 108 7.35 3.03 5.57
N LYS A 109 6.70 3.79 6.46
CA LYS A 109 6.68 3.47 7.89
C LYS A 109 6.04 2.12 8.18
N ALA A 110 4.91 1.81 7.54
CA ALA A 110 4.25 0.51 7.69
C ALA A 110 5.12 -0.64 7.14
N LEU A 111 5.82 -0.43 6.02
CA LEU A 111 6.76 -1.41 5.48
C LEU A 111 7.93 -1.67 6.44
N LYS A 112 8.51 -0.63 7.04
CA LYS A 112 9.54 -0.76 8.08
C LYS A 112 9.02 -1.57 9.28
N GLU A 113 7.82 -1.26 9.77
CA GLU A 113 7.19 -1.99 10.87
C GLU A 113 6.93 -3.46 10.49
N CYS A 114 6.45 -3.72 9.26
CA CYS A 114 6.24 -5.05 8.72
C CYS A 114 7.56 -5.84 8.64
N LEU A 115 8.64 -5.24 8.14
CA LEU A 115 9.98 -5.84 8.09
C LEU A 115 10.46 -6.26 9.48
N PHE A 116 10.17 -5.46 10.50
CA PHE A 116 10.60 -5.75 11.86
C PHE A 116 9.83 -6.93 12.49
N VAL A 117 8.56 -7.11 12.14
CA VAL A 117 7.69 -8.12 12.78
C VAL A 117 7.48 -9.38 11.95
N SER A 118 7.73 -9.33 10.64
CA SER A 118 7.46 -10.43 9.72
C SER A 118 8.68 -11.34 9.56
N PRO A 119 8.60 -12.61 9.98
CA PRO A 119 9.69 -13.56 9.77
C PRO A 119 9.74 -14.12 8.35
N THR A 120 8.68 -13.94 7.54
CA THR A 120 8.56 -14.55 6.21
C THR A 120 8.85 -13.58 5.07
N LEU A 121 8.89 -12.28 5.33
CA LEU A 121 9.02 -11.26 4.30
C LEU A 121 10.45 -11.27 3.74
N THR A 122 10.59 -11.63 2.46
CA THR A 122 11.90 -11.76 1.80
C THR A 122 12.21 -10.60 0.88
N CYS A 123 11.20 -9.91 0.36
CA CYS A 123 11.41 -8.83 -0.59
C CYS A 123 10.30 -7.77 -0.54
N ILE A 124 10.73 -6.51 -0.70
CA ILE A 124 9.88 -5.35 -0.91
C ILE A 124 10.33 -4.68 -2.21
N GLU A 125 9.38 -4.44 -3.12
CA GLU A 125 9.62 -3.71 -4.36
C GLU A 125 8.82 -2.40 -4.38
N LEU A 126 9.53 -1.28 -4.50
CA LEU A 126 8.92 0.05 -4.64
C LEU A 126 9.33 0.65 -5.98
N GLN A 127 8.38 0.75 -6.92
CA GLN A 127 8.66 1.21 -8.28
C GLN A 127 7.88 2.48 -8.62
N GLY A 128 8.57 3.48 -9.18
CA GLY A 128 7.94 4.71 -9.69
C GLY A 128 7.29 5.60 -8.62
N LEU A 129 7.53 5.30 -7.34
CA LEU A 129 7.02 6.08 -6.20
C LEU A 129 7.83 7.36 -6.01
N ALA A 130 7.17 8.46 -5.65
CA ALA A 130 7.82 9.74 -5.34
C ALA A 130 8.40 9.75 -3.91
N LEU A 131 9.30 8.81 -3.61
CA LEU A 131 9.96 8.70 -2.30
C LEU A 131 10.94 9.85 -2.11
N ARG A 132 10.94 10.43 -0.91
CA ARG A 132 11.91 11.46 -0.50
C ARG A 132 13.04 10.82 0.30
N GLU A 133 14.11 11.56 0.49
CA GLU A 133 15.25 11.13 1.32
C GLU A 133 14.79 10.67 2.71
N ARG A 134 13.91 11.43 3.38
CA ARG A 134 13.33 11.03 4.67
C ARG A 134 12.62 9.68 4.65
N ASP A 135 12.00 9.32 3.52
CA ASP A 135 11.26 8.07 3.38
C ASP A 135 12.27 6.92 3.24
N ILE A 136 13.31 7.09 2.43
CA ILE A 136 14.40 6.13 2.29
C ILE A 136 15.10 5.91 3.65
N GLN A 137 15.39 6.98 4.39
CA GLN A 137 16.02 6.89 5.72
C GLN A 137 15.18 6.10 6.73
N VAL A 138 13.85 6.10 6.61
CA VAL A 138 12.96 5.31 7.49
C VAL A 138 13.07 3.82 7.22
N LEU A 139 13.25 3.40 5.96
CA LEU A 139 13.37 1.99 5.57
C LEU A 139 14.75 1.39 5.89
N VAL A 140 15.81 2.19 5.82
CA VAL A 140 17.19 1.72 6.00
C VAL A 140 17.60 1.65 7.48
N LYS A 141 16.97 2.47 8.33
CA LYS A 141 17.10 2.41 9.79
C LYS A 141 16.05 1.49 10.39
#